data_AF-A0A9E2Q997-F1
#
_entry.id   AF-A0A9E2Q997-F1
#
_cell.length_a   1.000
_cell.length_b   1.000
_cell.length_c   1.000
_cell.angle_alpha   90.00
_cell.angle_beta   90.00
_cell.angle_gamma   90.00
#
_symmetry.space_group_name_H-M   'P 1'
#
loop_
_entity.id
_entity.type
_entity.pdbx_description
1 polymer ?
#
loop_
_entity_poly.entity_id
_entity_poly.type
_entity_poly.pdbx_seq_one_letter_code
_entity_poly.pdbx_strand_id
1 'polypeptide(L)'
;MTRPAVARSEESTAGHGRGLGPDAHLEGDPPPEGLDVHADADLEALVTAITARPTRHWFADRSVRVQVLTVALVGAAIAVLVGTVGVAALRQTATATQSMYQANFMGLEYAAVLRRATISMRMNIANVALSQTQESMQAYQDAADQDEAEVRATLDAYSATDLDEVRRAALTAFGADLETFVVIRDEQLLPAAWANDLDLYNTVRDTVSKPVITDMMDQLDIMVEAEKTDAQAA
;
A
#
# COMPACT_ATOMS: atom_id res chain seq x y z
N MET A 1 5.00 14.26 60.87
CA MET A 1 5.70 13.55 59.78
C MET A 1 4.77 13.57 58.56
N THR A 2 4.38 14.71 57.98
CA THR A 2 5.12 15.77 57.27
C THR A 2 5.70 15.31 55.92
N ARG A 3 4.91 15.57 54.86
CA ARG A 3 5.26 15.52 53.43
C ARG A 3 6.41 16.47 53.08
N PRO A 4 7.09 16.19 51.95
CA PRO A 4 7.25 17.18 50.87
C PRO A 4 6.76 16.57 49.53
N ALA A 5 6.05 17.22 48.61
CA ALA A 5 6.13 18.56 48.01
C ALA A 5 7.40 18.76 47.14
N VAL A 6 7.33 18.33 45.88
CA VAL A 6 8.25 18.70 44.78
C VAL A 6 7.35 18.87 43.54
N ALA A 7 6.96 20.09 43.20
CA ALA A 7 7.67 21.15 42.47
C ALA A 7 7.36 21.08 40.96
N ARG A 8 6.62 22.12 40.55
CA ARG A 8 6.17 22.51 39.22
C ARG A 8 7.21 23.51 38.69
N SER A 9 7.71 23.30 37.47
CA SER A 9 8.49 24.27 36.68
C SER A 9 8.01 24.15 35.23
N GLU A 10 7.19 25.10 34.76
CA GLU A 10 7.59 26.29 33.97
C GLU A 10 7.94 25.91 32.52
N GLU A 11 7.00 26.09 31.58
CA GLU A 11 6.94 27.26 30.69
C GLU A 11 8.28 27.55 29.99
N SER A 12 8.38 27.13 28.72
CA SER A 12 9.33 27.68 27.76
C SER A 12 8.55 28.14 26.54
N THR A 13 8.20 29.42 26.58
CA THR A 13 7.77 30.26 25.46
C THR A 13 9.01 30.93 24.88
N ALA A 14 9.29 30.71 23.60
CA ALA A 14 10.07 31.56 22.68
C ALA A 14 10.31 30.73 21.39
N GLY A 15 10.02 31.16 20.17
CA GLY A 15 9.88 32.51 19.66
C GLY A 15 11.04 32.81 18.70
N HIS A 16 10.81 32.66 17.39
CA HIS A 16 11.49 33.33 16.26
C HIS A 16 11.17 32.54 14.99
N GLY A 17 10.72 33.08 13.86
CA GLY A 17 10.86 34.44 13.36
C GLY A 17 11.52 34.40 11.98
N ARG A 18 10.97 35.18 11.03
CA ARG A 18 11.38 35.42 9.62
C ARG A 18 10.79 34.44 8.62
N GLY A 19 10.06 34.84 7.58
CA GLY A 19 10.00 36.16 6.92
C GLY A 19 10.69 36.05 5.56
N LEU A 20 9.93 35.67 4.53
CA LEU A 20 10.22 35.70 3.09
C LEU A 20 8.83 35.62 2.43
N GLY A 21 8.27 36.55 1.67
CA GLY A 21 8.67 37.82 1.07
C GLY A 21 7.65 38.02 -0.08
N PRO A 22 6.85 39.11 -0.14
CA PRO A 22 5.85 39.29 -1.17
C PRO A 22 6.30 40.33 -2.20
N ASP A 23 7.30 40.04 -3.03
CA ASP A 23 7.82 41.04 -3.99
C ASP A 23 8.18 40.40 -5.34
N ALA A 24 7.15 40.12 -6.15
CA ALA A 24 7.31 39.97 -7.59
C ALA A 24 7.02 41.33 -8.23
N HIS A 25 8.01 42.22 -8.16
CA HIS A 25 8.11 43.43 -8.97
C HIS A 25 8.13 43.03 -10.45
N LEU A 26 6.98 43.15 -11.12
CA LEU A 26 6.93 43.22 -12.58
C LEU A 26 7.28 44.66 -12.98
N GLU A 27 8.59 44.90 -13.09
CA GLU A 27 9.18 46.05 -13.77
C GLU A 27 8.82 45.95 -15.27
N GLY A 28 7.68 46.55 -15.63
CA GLY A 28 7.27 46.71 -17.02
C GLY A 28 8.00 47.89 -17.65
N ASP A 29 8.79 47.60 -18.68
CA ASP A 29 9.49 48.54 -19.55
C ASP A 29 8.62 49.73 -19.97
N PRO A 30 9.19 50.94 -20.11
CA PRO A 30 8.50 52.05 -20.73
C PRO A 30 8.20 51.74 -22.22
N PRO A 31 7.03 52.16 -22.73
CA PRO A 31 6.65 51.89 -24.11
C PRO A 31 7.55 52.66 -25.09
N PRO A 32 7.92 52.07 -26.23
CA PRO A 32 8.57 52.80 -27.30
C PRO A 32 7.59 53.81 -27.91
N GLU A 33 7.97 55.08 -27.79
CA GLU A 33 7.53 56.20 -28.62
C GLU A 33 7.78 55.86 -30.10
N GLY A 34 6.76 56.08 -30.94
CA GLY A 34 6.89 56.07 -32.39
C GLY A 34 6.30 54.84 -33.06
N LEU A 35 4.99 54.84 -33.27
CA LEU A 35 4.41 54.21 -34.45
C LEU A 35 3.56 55.24 -35.16
N ASP A 36 4.10 55.65 -36.30
CA ASP A 36 3.58 56.62 -37.22
C ASP A 36 2.15 56.29 -37.65
N VAL A 37 1.40 57.38 -37.74
CA VAL A 37 0.04 57.52 -38.25
C VAL A 37 0.03 57.13 -39.74
N HIS A 38 -0.24 55.86 -40.07
CA HIS A 38 -0.63 55.44 -41.42
C HIS A 38 -1.66 54.30 -41.48
N ALA A 39 -2.31 53.93 -40.37
CA ALA A 39 -3.17 52.74 -40.28
C ALA A 39 -4.57 52.86 -40.93
N ASP A 40 -4.96 54.02 -41.46
CA ASP A 40 -6.30 54.20 -42.06
C ASP A 40 -6.39 53.77 -43.53
N ALA A 41 -5.26 53.65 -44.25
CA ALA A 41 -5.27 53.29 -45.68
C ALA A 41 -5.23 51.77 -45.94
N ASP A 42 -4.72 50.97 -45.00
CA ASP A 42 -4.56 49.52 -45.17
C ASP A 42 -5.75 48.69 -44.65
N LEU A 43 -6.62 49.27 -43.81
CA LEU A 43 -7.81 48.58 -43.27
C LEU A 43 -8.92 48.41 -44.32
N GLU A 44 -9.12 49.37 -45.22
CA GLU A 44 -10.09 49.21 -46.32
C GLU A 44 -9.61 48.20 -47.37
N ALA A 45 -8.30 48.08 -47.58
CA ALA A 45 -7.71 47.07 -48.45
C ALA A 45 -7.83 45.65 -47.86
N LEU A 46 -7.64 45.49 -46.55
CA LEU A 46 -7.77 44.20 -45.86
C LEU A 46 -9.23 43.74 -45.70
N VAL A 47 -10.18 44.65 -45.48
CA VAL A 47 -11.62 44.32 -45.46
C VAL A 47 -12.13 43.90 -46.84
N THR A 48 -11.57 44.48 -47.92
CA THR A 48 -11.89 44.09 -49.31
C THR A 48 -11.22 42.77 -49.72
N ALA A 49 -10.07 42.41 -49.14
CA ALA A 49 -9.40 41.14 -49.43
C ALA A 49 -10.06 39.91 -48.80
N ILE A 50 -10.86 40.07 -47.74
CA ILE A 50 -11.58 38.96 -47.08
C ILE A 50 -12.84 38.52 -47.88
N THR A 51 -13.28 39.31 -48.87
CA THR A 51 -14.48 39.02 -49.69
C THR A 51 -14.20 38.47 -51.09
N ALA A 52 -13.01 37.93 -51.35
CA ALA A 52 -12.77 37.09 -52.52
C ALA A 52 -12.61 35.63 -52.10
N ARG A 53 -13.73 34.93 -51.90
CA ARG A 53 -13.73 33.46 -51.85
C ARG A 53 -13.53 32.92 -53.27
N PRO A 54 -12.40 32.26 -53.61
CA PRO A 54 -12.45 31.20 -54.60
C PRO A 54 -13.18 30.05 -53.92
N THR A 55 -14.50 30.03 -54.04
CA THR A 55 -15.28 28.82 -53.80
C THR A 55 -14.72 27.76 -54.74
N ARG A 56 -13.92 26.84 -54.20
CA ARG A 56 -13.55 25.59 -54.85
C ARG A 56 -14.85 24.82 -55.10
N HIS A 57 -15.50 25.11 -56.23
CA HIS A 57 -16.69 24.42 -56.73
C HIS A 57 -16.40 22.97 -57.19
N TRP A 58 -15.22 22.44 -56.87
CA TRP A 58 -14.88 21.04 -57.15
C TRP A 58 -15.68 20.04 -56.28
N PHE A 59 -16.30 20.50 -55.18
CA PHE A 59 -17.23 19.71 -54.37
C PHE A 59 -18.71 19.96 -54.67
N ALA A 60 -19.05 20.92 -55.53
CA ALA A 60 -20.44 21.30 -55.79
C ALA A 60 -21.20 20.29 -56.67
N ASP A 61 -20.50 19.39 -57.37
CA ASP A 61 -21.08 18.33 -58.20
C ASP A 61 -21.03 16.92 -57.58
N ARG A 62 -20.72 16.81 -56.28
CA ARG A 62 -20.95 15.55 -55.56
C ARG A 62 -22.30 15.60 -54.87
N SER A 63 -23.22 14.77 -55.39
CA SER A 63 -24.53 14.44 -54.81
C SER A 63 -24.52 14.53 -53.28
N VAL A 64 -25.49 15.26 -52.71
CA VAL A 64 -25.71 15.43 -51.26
C VAL A 64 -25.59 14.10 -50.49
N ARG A 65 -25.88 12.96 -51.13
CA ARG A 65 -25.64 11.61 -50.57
C ARG A 65 -24.20 11.38 -50.15
N VAL A 66 -23.21 11.80 -50.94
CA VAL A 66 -21.78 11.59 -50.64
C VAL A 66 -21.36 12.44 -49.45
N GLN A 67 -21.86 13.68 -49.32
CA GLN A 67 -21.57 14.52 -48.15
C GLN A 67 -22.12 13.92 -46.86
N VAL A 68 -23.39 13.48 -46.86
CA VAL A 68 -24.02 12.85 -45.69
C VAL A 68 -23.30 11.55 -45.32
N LEU A 69 -22.95 10.72 -46.31
CA LEU A 69 -22.18 9.49 -46.07
C LEU A 69 -20.79 9.77 -45.51
N THR A 70 -20.13 10.85 -45.93
CA THR A 70 -18.78 11.21 -45.43
C THR A 70 -18.85 11.62 -43.95
N VAL A 71 -19.84 12.44 -43.57
CA VAL A 71 -20.02 12.85 -42.16
C VAL A 71 -20.39 11.65 -41.28
N ALA A 72 -21.29 10.78 -41.76
CA ALA A 72 -21.66 9.56 -41.04
C ALA A 72 -20.47 8.61 -40.87
N LEU A 73 -19.63 8.46 -41.89
CA LEU A 73 -18.43 7.60 -41.84
C LEU A 73 -17.36 8.16 -40.89
N VAL A 74 -17.16 9.48 -40.87
CA VAL A 74 -16.27 10.13 -39.90
C VAL A 74 -16.80 9.95 -38.47
N GLY A 75 -18.11 10.15 -38.26
CA GLY A 75 -18.74 9.90 -36.96
C GLY A 75 -18.59 8.45 -36.49
N ALA A 76 -18.78 7.49 -37.39
CA ALA A 76 -18.57 6.07 -37.11
C ALA A 76 -17.09 5.77 -36.77
N ALA A 77 -16.14 6.36 -37.49
CA ALA A 77 -14.70 6.18 -37.21
C ALA A 77 -14.31 6.73 -35.84
N ILE A 78 -14.82 7.92 -35.47
CA ILE A 78 -14.62 8.49 -34.14
C ILE A 78 -15.21 7.58 -33.06
N ALA A 79 -16.43 7.07 -33.26
CA ALA A 79 -17.07 6.17 -32.30
C ALA A 79 -16.26 4.87 -32.09
N VAL A 80 -15.68 4.30 -33.15
CA VAL A 80 -14.81 3.12 -33.05
C VAL A 80 -13.51 3.44 -32.31
N LEU A 81 -12.89 4.60 -32.59
CA LEU A 81 -11.67 5.03 -31.89
C LEU A 81 -11.92 5.22 -30.39
N VAL A 82 -12.96 5.96 -30.02
CA VAL A 82 -13.29 6.19 -28.60
C VAL A 82 -13.73 4.89 -27.93
N GLY A 83 -14.51 4.05 -28.62
CA GLY A 83 -14.92 2.74 -28.11
C GLY A 83 -13.75 1.81 -27.84
N THR A 84 -12.77 1.74 -28.76
CA THR A 84 -11.57 0.91 -28.59
C THR A 84 -10.66 1.43 -27.47
N VAL A 85 -10.46 2.74 -27.37
CA VAL A 85 -9.72 3.37 -26.25
C VAL A 85 -10.44 3.12 -24.92
N GLY A 86 -11.77 3.24 -24.88
CA GLY A 86 -12.57 2.96 -23.68
C GLY A 86 -12.44 1.50 -23.23
N VAL A 87 -12.52 0.54 -24.16
CA VAL A 87 -12.33 -0.88 -23.87
C VAL A 87 -10.90 -1.19 -23.42
N ALA A 88 -9.89 -0.56 -24.04
CA ALA A 88 -8.49 -0.73 -23.65
C ALA A 88 -8.23 -0.17 -22.23
N ALA A 89 -8.75 1.02 -21.93
CA ALA A 89 -8.65 1.63 -20.60
C ALA A 89 -9.34 0.76 -19.54
N LEU A 90 -10.53 0.23 -19.83
CA LEU A 90 -11.25 -0.68 -18.93
C LEU A 90 -10.47 -1.98 -18.68
N ARG A 91 -9.82 -2.55 -19.70
CA ARG A 91 -8.96 -3.74 -19.53
C ARG A 91 -7.74 -3.46 -18.66
N GLN A 92 -7.12 -2.29 -18.82
CA GLN A 92 -6.01 -1.83 -17.99
C GLN A 92 -6.45 -1.73 -16.52
N THR A 93 -7.59 -1.06 -16.27
CA THR A 93 -8.14 -0.89 -14.91
C THR A 93 -8.56 -2.22 -14.28
N ALA A 94 -9.20 -3.11 -15.04
CA ALA A 94 -9.58 -4.43 -14.54
C ALA A 94 -8.36 -5.27 -14.17
N THR A 95 -7.29 -5.21 -14.97
CA THR A 95 -6.03 -5.91 -14.67
C THR A 95 -5.37 -5.34 -13.42
N ALA A 96 -5.33 -4.01 -13.27
CA ALA A 96 -4.79 -3.34 -12.09
C ALA A 96 -5.59 -3.64 -10.80
N THR A 97 -6.92 -3.73 -10.90
CA THR A 97 -7.78 -4.09 -9.75
C THR A 97 -7.61 -5.56 -9.37
N GLN A 98 -7.50 -6.45 -10.36
CA GLN A 98 -7.25 -7.88 -10.14
C GLN A 98 -5.88 -8.10 -9.48
N SER A 99 -4.82 -7.42 -9.95
CA SER A 99 -3.49 -7.51 -9.35
C SER A 99 -3.48 -6.94 -7.94
N MET A 100 -4.15 -5.80 -7.71
CA MET A 100 -4.24 -5.21 -6.38
C MET A 100 -4.94 -6.13 -5.36
N TYR A 101 -6.01 -6.83 -5.77
CA TYR A 101 -6.71 -7.79 -4.91
C TYR A 101 -5.94 -9.10 -4.73
N GLN A 102 -5.46 -9.72 -5.81
CA GLN A 102 -4.81 -11.02 -5.74
C GLN A 102 -3.39 -10.97 -5.16
N ALA A 103 -2.62 -9.93 -5.45
CA ALA A 103 -1.25 -9.82 -4.95
C ALA A 103 -1.23 -9.30 -3.51
N ASN A 104 -1.90 -8.17 -3.24
CA ASN A 104 -1.68 -7.45 -1.98
C ASN A 104 -2.66 -7.82 -0.86
N PHE A 105 -3.93 -8.11 -1.19
CA PHE A 105 -4.91 -8.45 -0.15
C PHE A 105 -4.68 -9.86 0.40
N MET A 106 -4.35 -10.81 -0.47
CA MET A 106 -4.06 -12.19 -0.05
C MET A 106 -2.79 -12.28 0.81
N GLY A 107 -1.72 -11.58 0.46
CA GLY A 107 -0.49 -11.56 1.25
C GLY A 107 -0.69 -10.98 2.65
N LEU A 108 -1.46 -9.89 2.75
CA LEU A 108 -1.82 -9.30 4.03
C LEU A 108 -2.72 -10.23 4.87
N GLU A 109 -3.65 -10.96 4.23
CA GLU A 109 -4.47 -11.96 4.89
C GLU A 109 -3.62 -13.09 5.48
N TYR A 110 -2.69 -13.66 4.71
CA TYR A 110 -1.77 -14.69 5.21
C TYR A 110 -0.91 -14.18 6.36
N ALA A 111 -0.33 -12.98 6.25
CA ALA A 111 0.45 -12.38 7.33
C ALA A 111 -0.39 -12.16 8.60
N ALA A 112 -1.66 -11.76 8.45
CA ALA A 112 -2.58 -11.59 9.57
C ALA A 112 -2.93 -12.94 10.24
N VAL A 113 -3.16 -13.99 9.46
CA VAL A 113 -3.40 -15.35 9.98
C VAL A 113 -2.16 -15.86 10.72
N LEU A 114 -0.96 -15.76 10.14
CA LEU A 114 0.30 -16.16 10.78
C LEU A 114 0.50 -15.44 12.12
N ARG A 115 0.29 -14.12 12.16
CA ARG A 115 0.38 -13.32 13.38
C ARG A 115 -0.62 -13.79 14.44
N ARG A 116 -1.89 -13.93 14.07
CA ARG A 116 -2.96 -14.35 14.99
C ARG A 116 -2.69 -15.73 15.55
N ALA A 117 -2.42 -16.72 14.70
CA ALA A 117 -2.17 -18.10 15.11
C ALA A 117 -0.93 -18.22 16.00
N THR A 118 0.15 -17.49 15.69
CA THR A 118 1.36 -17.45 16.54
C THR A 118 1.08 -16.87 17.92
N ILE A 119 0.30 -15.78 18.00
CA ILE A 119 -0.09 -15.19 19.29
C ILE A 119 -1.00 -16.15 20.07
N SER A 120 -1.95 -16.79 19.40
CA SER A 120 -2.85 -17.79 19.99
C SER A 120 -2.06 -18.98 20.55
N MET A 121 -1.14 -19.54 19.78
CA MET A 121 -0.27 -20.65 20.19
C MET A 121 0.47 -20.30 21.48
N ARG A 122 1.09 -19.12 21.53
CA ARG A 122 1.82 -18.64 22.72
C ARG A 122 0.92 -18.43 23.93
N MET A 123 -0.30 -17.93 23.72
CA MET A 123 -1.27 -17.76 24.78
C MET A 123 -1.70 -19.12 25.35
N ASN A 124 -1.93 -20.11 24.48
CA ASN A 124 -2.30 -21.46 24.86
C ASN A 124 -1.17 -22.15 25.65
N ILE A 125 0.09 -22.01 25.25
CA ILE A 125 1.25 -22.51 26.02
C ILE A 125 1.31 -21.85 27.41
N ALA A 126 1.07 -20.54 27.50
CA ALA A 126 0.99 -19.87 28.81
C ALA A 126 -0.19 -20.39 29.66
N ASN A 127 -1.32 -20.72 29.05
CA ASN A 127 -2.46 -21.29 29.75
C ASN A 127 -2.22 -22.74 30.23
N VAL A 128 -1.30 -23.50 29.61
CA VAL A 128 -0.81 -24.77 30.17
C VAL A 128 -0.15 -24.52 31.52
N ALA A 129 0.74 -23.53 31.62
CA ALA A 129 1.43 -23.21 32.88
C ALA A 129 0.50 -22.60 33.95
N LEU A 130 -0.59 -21.95 33.55
CA LEU A 130 -1.58 -21.34 34.46
C LEU A 130 -2.71 -22.29 34.87
N SER A 131 -2.77 -23.47 34.26
CA SER A 131 -3.83 -24.45 34.50
C SER A 131 -3.74 -25.08 35.88
N GLN A 132 -4.90 -25.39 36.46
CA GLN A 132 -5.01 -26.01 37.79
C GLN A 132 -5.26 -27.52 37.74
N THR A 133 -5.60 -28.06 36.56
CA THR A 133 -5.88 -29.48 36.36
C THR A 133 -5.14 -30.01 35.14
N GLN A 134 -4.76 -31.28 35.17
CA GLN A 134 -4.14 -31.97 34.03
C GLN A 134 -5.04 -31.97 32.79
N GLU A 135 -6.36 -32.04 32.98
CA GLU A 135 -7.33 -31.94 31.88
C GLU A 135 -7.24 -30.58 31.17
N SER A 136 -7.18 -29.47 31.92
CA SER A 136 -7.05 -28.15 31.29
C SER A 136 -5.66 -27.94 30.67
N MET A 137 -4.61 -28.47 31.29
CA MET A 137 -3.26 -28.47 30.71
C MET A 137 -3.24 -29.15 29.34
N GLN A 138 -3.82 -30.35 29.24
CA GLN A 138 -3.92 -31.08 27.98
C GLN A 138 -4.73 -30.29 26.95
N ALA A 139 -5.89 -29.75 27.34
CA ALA A 139 -6.75 -28.99 26.42
C ALA A 139 -6.04 -27.76 25.82
N TYR A 140 -5.26 -27.03 26.62
CA TYR A 140 -4.48 -25.90 26.11
C TYR A 140 -3.27 -26.32 25.30
N GLN A 141 -2.63 -27.45 25.63
CA GLN A 141 -1.57 -27.99 24.78
C GLN A 141 -2.12 -28.40 23.41
N ASP A 142 -3.22 -29.13 23.37
CA ASP A 142 -3.88 -29.53 22.11
C ASP A 142 -4.27 -28.31 21.27
N ALA A 143 -4.74 -27.22 21.92
CA ALA A 143 -5.05 -25.96 21.24
C ALA A 143 -3.79 -25.26 20.69
N ALA A 144 -2.66 -25.32 21.42
CA ALA A 144 -1.38 -24.80 20.91
C ALA A 144 -0.87 -25.60 19.71
N ASP A 145 -1.06 -26.93 19.70
CA ASP A 145 -0.69 -27.80 18.59
C ASP A 145 -1.58 -27.52 17.35
N GLN A 146 -2.86 -27.22 17.56
CA GLN A 146 -3.77 -26.78 16.50
C GLN A 146 -3.36 -25.43 15.90
N ASP A 147 -2.98 -24.47 16.74
CA ASP A 147 -2.48 -23.17 16.28
C ASP A 147 -1.17 -23.33 15.49
N GLU A 148 -0.25 -24.20 15.92
CA GLU A 148 0.97 -24.53 15.15
C GLU A 148 0.62 -25.12 13.78
N ALA A 149 -0.31 -26.07 13.73
CA ALA A 149 -0.75 -26.66 12.47
C ALA A 149 -1.34 -25.61 11.52
N GLU A 150 -2.10 -24.64 12.06
CA GLU A 150 -2.61 -23.50 11.27
C GLU A 150 -1.46 -22.61 10.75
N VAL A 151 -0.47 -22.30 11.59
CA VAL A 151 0.72 -21.54 11.16
C VAL A 151 1.41 -22.27 10.00
N ARG A 152 1.68 -23.57 10.14
CA ARG A 152 2.35 -24.37 9.11
C ARG A 152 1.55 -24.43 7.80
N ALA A 153 0.25 -24.70 7.89
CA ALA A 153 -0.63 -24.70 6.72
C ALA A 153 -0.64 -23.32 6.01
N THR A 154 -0.60 -22.24 6.79
CA THR A 154 -0.55 -20.88 6.26
C THR A 154 0.81 -20.56 5.62
N LEU A 155 1.93 -21.04 6.20
CA LEU A 155 3.25 -20.92 5.58
C LEU A 155 3.30 -21.64 4.23
N ASP A 156 2.80 -22.86 4.17
CA ASP A 156 2.74 -23.64 2.92
C ASP A 156 1.88 -22.91 1.87
N ALA A 157 0.68 -22.45 2.26
CA ALA A 157 -0.21 -21.73 1.36
C ALA A 157 0.39 -20.40 0.87
N TYR A 158 1.05 -19.65 1.76
CA TYR A 158 1.66 -18.38 1.41
C TYR A 158 2.91 -18.58 0.53
N SER A 159 3.70 -19.62 0.78
CA SER A 159 4.88 -19.95 -0.04
C SER A 159 4.53 -20.35 -1.48
N ALA A 160 3.30 -20.82 -1.71
CA ALA A 160 2.79 -21.21 -3.02
C ALA A 160 2.30 -20.02 -3.86
N THR A 161 2.28 -18.80 -3.31
CA THR A 161 1.95 -17.58 -4.07
C THR A 161 3.18 -17.04 -4.81
N ASP A 162 2.96 -16.05 -5.68
CA ASP A 162 4.04 -15.38 -6.41
C ASP A 162 4.70 -14.31 -5.51
N LEU A 163 5.58 -14.77 -4.62
CA LEU A 163 6.33 -13.89 -3.70
C LEU A 163 7.52 -13.25 -4.39
N ASP A 164 7.74 -11.96 -4.14
CA ASP A 164 9.05 -11.36 -4.40
C ASP A 164 10.15 -11.93 -3.47
N GLU A 165 11.39 -11.52 -3.71
CA GLU A 165 12.53 -12.02 -2.96
C GLU A 165 12.52 -11.62 -1.47
N VAL A 166 12.03 -10.41 -1.15
CA VAL A 166 11.99 -9.91 0.22
C VAL A 166 10.98 -10.71 1.04
N ARG A 167 9.77 -10.91 0.52
CA ARG A 167 8.72 -11.72 1.17
C ARG A 167 9.14 -13.17 1.28
N ARG A 168 9.73 -13.76 0.24
CA ARG A 168 10.22 -15.14 0.28
C ARG A 168 11.28 -15.34 1.37
N ALA A 169 12.23 -14.41 1.48
CA ALA A 169 13.27 -14.46 2.50
C ALA A 169 12.68 -14.34 3.92
N ALA A 170 11.78 -13.37 4.14
CA ALA A 170 11.12 -13.19 5.44
C ALA A 170 10.24 -14.39 5.83
N LEU A 171 9.49 -14.96 4.89
CA LEU A 171 8.67 -16.16 5.12
C LEU A 171 9.55 -17.37 5.49
N THR A 172 10.69 -17.53 4.81
CA THR A 172 11.66 -18.60 5.09
C THR A 172 12.28 -18.43 6.48
N ALA A 173 12.68 -17.21 6.84
CA ALA A 173 13.24 -16.89 8.15
C ALA A 173 12.21 -17.14 9.26
N PHE A 174 10.96 -16.69 9.07
CA PHE A 174 9.87 -16.97 9.99
C PHE A 174 9.68 -18.48 10.22
N GLY A 175 9.70 -19.28 9.15
CA GLY A 175 9.58 -20.73 9.26
C GLY A 175 10.72 -21.36 10.07
N ALA A 176 11.96 -20.90 9.87
CA ALA A 176 13.11 -21.38 10.66
C ALA A 176 13.02 -20.99 12.14
N ASP A 177 12.56 -19.77 12.44
CA ASP A 177 12.34 -19.31 13.81
C ASP A 177 11.19 -20.07 14.49
N LEU A 178 10.13 -20.42 13.73
CA LEU A 178 9.06 -21.28 14.21
C LEU A 178 9.58 -22.66 14.64
N GLU A 179 10.43 -23.32 13.84
CA GLU A 179 11.03 -24.60 14.24
C GLU A 179 11.85 -24.45 15.52
N THR A 180 12.62 -23.38 15.63
CA THR A 180 13.42 -23.09 16.83
C THR A 180 12.52 -22.90 18.04
N PHE A 181 11.42 -22.15 17.89
CA PHE A 181 10.44 -21.94 18.95
C PHE A 181 9.75 -23.26 19.35
N VAL A 182 9.38 -24.12 18.39
CA VAL A 182 8.76 -25.43 18.65
C VAL A 182 9.69 -26.31 19.48
N VAL A 183 10.99 -26.35 19.18
CA VAL A 183 11.98 -27.07 20.00
C VAL A 183 12.03 -26.51 21.42
N ILE A 184 12.08 -25.18 21.59
CA ILE A 184 12.07 -24.54 22.92
C ILE A 184 10.77 -24.86 23.67
N ARG A 185 9.63 -24.87 22.97
CA ARG A 185 8.32 -25.21 23.54
C ARG A 185 8.32 -26.64 24.07
N ASP A 186 8.68 -27.60 23.23
CA ASP A 186 8.51 -29.02 23.50
C ASP A 186 9.55 -29.56 24.48
N GLU A 187 10.78 -29.05 24.42
CA GLU A 187 11.88 -29.53 25.25
C GLU A 187 12.02 -28.77 26.58
N GLN A 188 11.47 -27.56 26.70
CA GLN A 188 11.70 -26.71 27.88
C GLN A 188 10.42 -26.11 28.47
N LEU A 189 9.61 -25.38 27.69
CA LEU A 189 8.44 -24.68 28.23
C LEU A 189 7.35 -25.66 28.70
N LEU A 190 6.92 -26.59 27.85
CA LEU A 190 5.88 -27.55 28.20
C LEU A 190 6.34 -28.46 29.35
N PRO A 191 7.56 -29.04 29.35
CA PRO A 191 8.04 -29.82 30.49
C PRO A 191 8.05 -29.03 31.80
N ALA A 192 8.50 -27.76 31.79
CA ALA A 192 8.47 -26.91 32.98
C ALA A 192 7.03 -26.63 33.44
N ALA A 193 6.11 -26.35 32.50
CA ALA A 193 4.69 -26.14 32.80
C ALA A 193 4.04 -27.39 33.40
N TRP A 194 4.27 -28.57 32.81
CA TRP A 194 3.78 -29.87 33.30
C TRP A 194 4.34 -30.27 34.67
N ALA A 195 5.56 -29.85 34.98
CA ALA A 195 6.17 -30.03 36.30
C ALA A 195 5.71 -28.97 37.33
N ASN A 196 4.91 -27.98 36.92
CA ASN A 196 4.54 -26.81 37.71
C ASN A 196 5.78 -26.01 38.22
N ASP A 197 6.87 -26.03 37.44
CA ASP A 197 8.09 -25.27 37.69
C ASP A 197 8.01 -23.91 37.01
N LEU A 198 7.27 -22.98 37.63
CA LEU A 198 7.02 -21.65 37.08
C LEU A 198 8.28 -20.77 37.04
N ASP A 199 9.27 -21.03 37.90
CA ASP A 199 10.52 -20.28 37.91
C ASP A 199 11.36 -20.63 36.67
N LEU A 200 11.49 -21.93 36.37
CA LEU A 200 12.11 -22.39 35.13
C LEU A 200 11.32 -21.92 33.91
N TYR A 201 9.99 -22.08 33.92
CA TYR A 201 9.13 -21.65 32.82
C TYR A 201 9.32 -20.16 32.48
N ASN A 202 9.28 -19.29 33.48
CA ASN A 202 9.46 -17.85 33.28
C ASN A 202 10.88 -17.52 32.77
N THR A 203 11.90 -18.21 33.29
CA THR A 203 13.29 -18.03 32.84
C THR A 203 13.43 -18.38 31.36
N VAL A 204 12.96 -19.56 30.95
CA VAL A 204 13.00 -20.02 29.54
C VAL A 204 12.19 -19.08 28.66
N ARG A 205 10.97 -18.71 29.08
CA ARG A 205 10.10 -17.80 28.32
C ARG A 205 10.79 -16.46 28.05
N ASP A 206 11.35 -15.84 29.08
CA ASP A 206 11.84 -14.47 29.00
C ASP A 206 13.24 -14.37 28.39
N THR A 207 14.08 -15.39 28.55
CA THR A 207 15.49 -15.35 28.13
C THR A 207 15.81 -16.17 26.88
N VAL A 208 15.07 -17.25 26.62
CA VAL A 208 15.34 -18.17 25.50
C VAL A 208 14.29 -18.03 24.41
N SER A 209 13.01 -18.09 24.77
CA SER A 209 11.89 -18.10 23.82
C SER A 209 11.60 -16.70 23.25
N LYS A 210 11.62 -15.66 24.10
CA LYS A 210 11.26 -14.29 23.71
C LYS A 210 12.07 -13.74 22.53
N PRO A 211 13.42 -13.87 22.46
CA PRO A 211 14.18 -13.40 21.30
C PRO A 211 13.69 -14.02 19.98
N VAL A 212 13.51 -15.35 19.94
CA VAL A 212 13.03 -16.07 18.75
C VAL A 212 11.65 -15.60 18.32
N ILE A 213 10.74 -15.39 19.28
CA ILE A 213 9.40 -14.86 18.98
C ILE A 213 9.47 -13.43 18.44
N THR A 214 10.37 -12.59 18.97
CA THR A 214 10.59 -11.24 18.46
C THR A 214 11.04 -11.31 17.00
N ASP A 215 12.00 -12.18 16.69
CA ASP A 215 12.49 -12.37 15.32
C ASP A 215 11.34 -12.81 14.39
N MET A 216 10.49 -13.76 14.80
CA MET A 216 9.28 -14.14 14.05
C MET A 216 8.34 -12.95 13.78
N MET A 217 8.07 -12.11 14.79
CA MET A 217 7.18 -10.96 14.62
C MET A 217 7.79 -9.90 13.71
N ASP A 218 9.10 -9.70 13.77
CA ASP A 218 9.84 -8.79 12.89
C ASP A 218 9.80 -9.29 11.43
N GLN A 219 9.89 -10.60 11.18
CA GLN A 219 9.70 -11.15 9.84
C GLN A 219 8.28 -10.91 9.31
N LEU A 220 7.25 -11.00 10.17
CA LEU A 220 5.88 -10.67 9.79
C LEU A 220 5.74 -9.18 9.43
N ASP A 221 6.38 -8.28 10.16
CA ASP A 221 6.39 -6.86 9.84
C ASP A 221 7.08 -6.59 8.50
N ILE A 222 8.20 -7.26 8.21
CA ILE A 222 8.87 -7.16 6.90
C ILE A 222 7.93 -7.58 5.76
N MET A 223 7.21 -8.70 5.91
CA MET A 223 6.24 -9.14 4.91
C MET A 223 5.11 -8.13 4.73
N VAL A 224 4.55 -7.60 5.82
CA VAL A 224 3.47 -6.59 5.76
C VAL A 224 3.94 -5.29 5.09
N GLU A 225 5.15 -4.81 5.38
CA GLU A 225 5.67 -3.59 4.76
C GLU A 225 5.99 -3.79 3.28
N ALA A 226 6.44 -5.00 2.88
CA ALA A 226 6.59 -5.35 1.46
C ALA A 226 5.25 -5.30 0.72
N GLU A 227 4.20 -5.93 1.27
CA GLU A 227 2.84 -5.89 0.67
C GLU A 227 2.29 -4.46 0.55
N LYS A 228 2.53 -3.61 1.55
CA LYS A 228 2.13 -2.19 1.49
C LYS A 228 2.87 -1.42 0.40
N THR A 229 4.17 -1.67 0.25
CA THR A 229 5.00 -1.00 -0.75
C THR A 229 4.54 -1.38 -2.17
N ASP A 230 4.29 -2.67 -2.39
CA ASP A 230 3.76 -3.18 -3.66
C ASP A 230 2.39 -2.58 -3.99
N ALA A 231 1.50 -2.48 -3.00
CA ALA A 231 0.17 -1.88 -3.16
C ALA A 231 0.23 -0.38 -3.53
N GLN A 232 1.28 0.35 -3.12
CA GLN A 232 1.47 1.77 -3.48
C GLN A 232 2.07 1.95 -4.87
N ALA A 233 2.77 0.94 -5.39
CA ALA A 233 3.42 0.99 -6.70
C ALA A 233 2.51 0.55 -7.87
N ALA A 234 1.38 -0.12 -7.57
CA ALA A 234 0.38 -0.60 -8.51
C ALA A 234 -0.64 0.48 -8.93
#